data_AF-A0A495S8R7-F1
#
_entry.id   AF-A0A495S8R7-F1
#
_cell.length_a   1.000
_cell.length_b   1.000
_cell.length_c   1.000
_cell.angle_alpha   90.00
_cell.angle_beta   90.00
_cell.angle_gamma   90.00
#
_symmetry.space_group_name_H-M   'P 1'
#
loop_
_entity.id
_entity.type
_entity.pdbx_description
1 polymer ?
#
loop_
_entity_poly.entity_id
_entity_poly.type
_entity_poly.pdbx_seq_one_letter_code
_entity_poly.pdbx_strand_id
1 'polypeptide(L)' 'MKNLKKITRENLKTIKGGITMECAQTQASAVYCIQKTPQCPPDPDGLLCVYACNKWCYI' A
#
# COMPACT_ATOMS: atom_id res chain seq x y z
N MET A 1 7.07 -18.14 -24.16
CA MET A 1 7.06 -17.94 -22.69
C MET A 1 8.02 -16.80 -22.37
N LYS A 2 7.55 -15.71 -21.75
CA LYS A 2 8.41 -14.54 -21.48
C LYS A 2 9.48 -14.94 -20.45
N ASN A 3 10.75 -14.73 -20.81
CA ASN A 3 11.90 -14.97 -19.94
C ASN A 3 11.80 -14.08 -18.69
N LEU A 4 11.23 -14.62 -17.61
CA LEU A 4 11.29 -14.00 -16.29
C LEU A 4 12.75 -14.09 -15.84
N LYS A 5 13.53 -13.04 -16.13
CA LYS A 5 14.89 -12.88 -15.60
C LYS A 5 14.79 -13.02 -14.09
N LYS A 6 15.45 -14.04 -13.53
CA LYS A 6 15.54 -14.24 -12.08
C LYS A 6 16.19 -13.01 -11.47
N ILE A 7 15.38 -12.13 -10.91
CA ILE A 7 15.86 -11.01 -10.12
C ILE A 7 16.56 -11.60 -8.90
N THR A 8 17.85 -11.33 -8.76
CA THR A 8 18.64 -11.71 -7.59
C THR A 8 18.22 -10.86 -6.38
N ARG A 9 18.43 -11.37 -5.15
CA ARG A 9 18.07 -10.66 -3.90
C ARG A 9 18.69 -9.27 -3.79
N GLU A 10 19.85 -9.06 -4.40
CA GLU A 10 20.53 -7.76 -4.45
C GLU A 10 19.82 -6.79 -5.40
N ASN A 11 19.33 -7.29 -6.54
CA ASN A 11 18.52 -6.50 -7.46
C ASN A 11 17.12 -6.20 -6.90
N LEU A 12 16.59 -7.01 -5.97
CA LEU A 12 15.36 -6.68 -5.22
C LEU A 12 15.50 -5.43 -4.36
N LYS A 13 16.70 -5.15 -3.82
CA LYS A 13 16.95 -3.95 -3.00
C LYS A 13 16.95 -2.65 -3.82
N THR A 14 17.27 -2.73 -5.10
CA THR A 14 17.31 -1.57 -6.02
C THR A 14 15.97 -1.32 -6.73
N ILE A 15 15.00 -2.24 -6.62
CA ILE A 15 13.66 -2.03 -7.16
C ILE A 15 12.91 -1.02 -6.27
N LYS A 16 12.72 0.19 -6.79
CA LYS A 16 11.79 1.18 -6.23
C LYS A 16 10.36 0.67 -6.44
N GLY A 17 9.86 -0.15 -5.53
CA GLY A 17 8.53 -0.76 -5.66
C GLY A 17 8.18 -1.81 -4.61
N GLY A 18 8.57 -1.60 -3.35
CA GLY A 18 8.26 -2.50 -2.23
C GLY A 18 7.17 -1.95 -1.32
N ILE A 19 6.45 -2.85 -0.66
CA ILE A 19 5.58 -2.52 0.47
C ILE A 19 6.49 -2.28 1.70
N THR A 20 6.40 -1.12 2.35
CA THR A 20 7.10 -0.90 3.62
C THR A 20 6.37 -1.65 4.73
N MET A 21 7.11 -2.07 5.76
CA MET A 21 6.50 -2.73 6.92
C MET A 21 5.46 -1.83 7.58
N GLU A 22 5.76 -0.53 7.69
CA GLU A 22 4.83 0.48 8.22
C GLU A 22 3.52 0.51 7.43
N CYS A 23 3.59 0.57 6.10
CA CYS A 23 2.36 0.62 5.32
C CYS A 23 1.59 -0.70 5.41
N ALA A 24 2.28 -1.85 5.44
CA ALA A 24 1.64 -3.15 5.60
C ALA A 24 0.93 -3.26 6.96
N GLN A 25 1.53 -2.74 8.02
CA GLN A 25 0.92 -2.67 9.35
C GLN A 25 -0.30 -1.75 9.36
N THR A 26 -0.19 -0.53 8.80
CA THR A 26 -1.32 0.41 8.69
C THR A 26 -2.48 -0.18 7.89
N GLN A 27 -2.18 -0.88 6.79
CA GLN A 27 -3.19 -1.54 5.98
C GLN A 27 -3.85 -2.73 6.72
N ALA A 28 -3.09 -3.44 7.55
CA ALA A 28 -3.60 -4.58 8.32
C ALA A 28 -4.45 -4.14 9.53
N SER A 29 -4.19 -2.97 10.11
CA SER A 29 -4.97 -2.40 11.22
C SER A 29 -6.23 -1.66 10.77
N ALA A 30 -6.36 -1.35 9.47
CA ALA A 30 -7.49 -0.61 8.94
C ALA A 30 -8.77 -1.45 8.89
N VAL A 31 -9.91 -0.80 9.09
CA VAL A 31 -11.25 -1.40 8.93
C VAL A 31 -11.46 -1.79 7.48
N TYR A 32 -11.11 -0.89 6.55
CA TYR A 32 -11.15 -1.15 5.12
C TYR A 32 -10.22 -0.21 4.36
N CYS A 33 -9.89 -0.58 3.12
CA CYS A 33 -9.07 0.25 2.24
C CYS A 33 -9.63 0.31 0.82
N ILE A 34 -9.49 1.48 0.19
CA ILE A 34 -9.94 1.78 -1.16
C ILE A 34 -8.78 2.22 -2.05
N GLN A 35 -8.98 2.17 -3.37
CA GLN A 35 -7.99 2.66 -4.32
C GLN A 35 -7.70 4.14 -4.11
N LYS A 36 -6.43 4.53 -4.28
CA LYS A 36 -6.01 5.91 -4.10
C LYS A 36 -6.70 6.83 -5.11
N THR A 37 -7.54 7.72 -4.60
CA THR A 37 -8.05 8.90 -5.28
C THR A 37 -7.17 10.13 -4.96
N PRO A 38 -7.29 11.26 -5.69
CA PRO A 38 -6.47 12.46 -5.43
C PRO A 38 -6.60 13.01 -4.00
N GLN A 39 -7.75 12.77 -3.39
CA GLN A 39 -8.11 13.20 -2.05
C GLN A 39 -8.65 11.98 -1.30
N CYS A 40 -8.47 11.93 0.01
CA CYS A 40 -9.17 10.91 0.78
C CYS A 40 -10.67 11.24 0.85
N PRO A 41 -11.56 10.31 0.47
CA PRO A 41 -12.98 10.49 0.67
C PRO A 41 -13.34 10.58 2.16
N PRO A 42 -14.28 11.45 2.55
CA PRO A 42 -14.82 11.45 3.90
C PRO A 42 -15.55 10.13 4.18
N ASP A 43 -15.29 9.56 5.34
CA ASP A 43 -15.95 8.36 5.82
C ASP A 43 -17.24 8.73 6.57
N PRO A 44 -18.37 8.06 6.31
CA PRO A 44 -19.63 8.34 7.00
C PRO A 44 -19.59 8.01 8.50
N ASP A 45 -18.71 7.12 8.94
CA ASP A 45 -18.55 6.71 10.34
C ASP A 45 -17.48 7.55 11.08
N GLY A 46 -16.86 8.52 10.41
CA GLY A 46 -15.87 9.43 11.00
C GLY A 46 -14.51 8.79 11.24
N LEU A 47 -14.20 7.68 10.57
CA LEU A 47 -12.92 7.00 10.66
C LEU A 47 -11.76 7.86 10.13
N LEU A 48 -10.57 7.68 10.70
CA LEU A 48 -9.39 8.41 10.27
C LEU A 48 -8.90 7.82 8.95
N CYS A 49 -8.86 8.64 7.92
CA CYS A 49 -8.29 8.24 6.65
C CYS A 49 -6.78 8.45 6.57
N VAL A 50 -6.05 7.39 6.24
CA VAL A 50 -4.60 7.38 6.17
C VAL A 50 -4.13 6.82 4.83
N TYR A 51 -3.05 7.37 4.30
CA TYR A 51 -2.42 6.86 3.09
C TYR A 51 -1.51 5.68 3.41
N ALA A 52 -1.87 4.47 2.98
CA ALA A 52 -1.09 3.26 3.21
C ALA A 52 -1.03 2.39 1.96
N CYS A 53 0.18 1.93 1.61
CA CYS A 53 0.45 1.01 0.49
C CYS A 53 -0.24 1.40 -0.83
N ASN A 54 -0.19 2.68 -1.17
CA ASN A 54 -0.81 3.25 -2.37
C ASN A 54 -2.35 3.11 -2.41
N LYS A 55 -2.97 3.06 -1.23
CA LYS A 55 -4.42 3.04 -0.98
C LYS A 55 -4.77 4.05 0.09
N TRP A 56 -6.04 4.43 0.14
CA TRP A 56 -6.61 5.09 1.32
C TRP A 56 -7.16 4.01 2.24
N CYS A 57 -6.75 4.02 3.49
CA CYS A 57 -7.18 3.08 4.51
C CYS A 57 -7.85 3.83 5.65
N TYR A 58 -8.99 3.33 6.11
CA TYR A 58 -9.80 3.92 7.16
C TYR A 58 -9.60 3.14 8.45
N ILE A 59 -9.22 3.84 9.52
CA ILE A 59 -8.85 3.28 10.83
C ILE A 59 -9.70 3.92 11.91
#